data_AF-A0A5C9DNC0-F1
#
_entry.id   AF-A0A5C9DNC0-F1
#
_cell.length_a   1.000
_cell.length_b   1.000
_cell.length_c   1.000
_cell.angle_alpha   90.00
_cell.angle_beta   90.00
_cell.angle_gamma   90.00
#
_symmetry.space_group_name_H-M   'P 1'
#
loop_
_entity.id
_entity.type
_entity.pdbx_description
1 polymer ?
#
loop_
_entity_poly.entity_id
_entity_poly.type
_entity_poly.pdbx_seq_one_letter_code
_entity_poly.pdbx_strand_id
1 'polypeptide(L)'
;GVSYPRSDYAPPPMDKGMLARRGEILASLAPEDPGFAAREAQRCLACDSACLRCVEVCPNRANMFIEMGSPFSQSAQILHVDRLCNECGNCGFFCPYQGEPFAGKPTLFDDPEDLDHSKNSGFTFSFDQDLPGLYLRADFGGKAFYLDYSAWNGTASQPELAPMVALAREVFRNHPYLVEDMK
;
A
#
# COMPACT_ATOMS: atom_id res chain seq x y z
N GLY A 1 -2.23 8.57 -25.99
CA GLY A 1 -2.59 7.87 -24.76
C GLY A 1 -3.36 6.63 -25.13
N VAL A 2 -2.84 5.45 -24.82
CA VAL A 2 -3.58 4.20 -25.03
C VAL A 2 -4.47 4.02 -23.80
N SER A 3 -5.78 4.17 -23.97
CA SER A 3 -6.72 3.80 -22.92
C SER A 3 -6.75 2.27 -22.84
N TYR A 4 -6.34 1.72 -21.70
CA TYR A 4 -6.52 0.29 -21.44
C TYR A 4 -8.02 -0.05 -21.41
N PRO A 5 -8.43 -1.18 -21.99
CA PRO A 5 -9.81 -1.65 -21.88
C PRO A 5 -10.17 -1.80 -20.39
N ARG A 6 -11.41 -1.45 -20.03
CA ARG A 6 -11.93 -1.74 -18.69
C ARG A 6 -11.85 -3.26 -18.49
N SER A 7 -10.99 -3.69 -17.58
CA SER A 7 -10.91 -5.07 -17.18
C SER A 7 -12.12 -5.39 -16.30
N ASP A 8 -12.84 -6.45 -16.66
CA ASP A 8 -13.87 -7.10 -15.84
C ASP A 8 -13.27 -8.01 -14.76
N TYR A 9 -11.94 -8.10 -14.72
CA TYR A 9 -11.21 -8.86 -13.73
C TYR A 9 -11.39 -8.27 -12.34
N ALA A 10 -12.03 -9.05 -11.47
CA ALA A 10 -12.02 -8.84 -10.03
C ALA A 10 -10.95 -9.76 -9.41
N PRO A 11 -9.98 -9.22 -8.66
CA PRO A 11 -8.98 -10.06 -8.02
C PRO A 11 -9.66 -11.02 -7.02
N PRO A 12 -9.23 -12.29 -6.94
CA PRO A 12 -9.75 -13.20 -5.93
C PRO A 12 -9.38 -12.70 -4.53
N PRO A 13 -10.10 -13.15 -3.48
CA PRO A 13 -9.70 -12.90 -2.11
C PRO A 13 -8.25 -13.34 -1.87
N MET A 14 -7.51 -12.60 -1.05
CA MET A 14 -6.13 -12.94 -0.72
C MET A 14 -6.05 -14.32 -0.04
N ASP A 15 -5.23 -15.21 -0.61
CA ASP A 15 -4.84 -16.46 0.03
C ASP A 15 -3.56 -16.25 0.84
N LYS A 16 -3.72 -16.03 2.16
CA LYS A 16 -2.59 -15.82 3.07
C LYS A 16 -1.64 -17.03 3.12
N GLY A 17 -2.16 -18.25 2.93
CA GLY A 17 -1.35 -19.47 2.93
C GLY A 17 -0.41 -19.52 1.73
N MET A 18 -0.92 -19.17 0.53
CA MET A 18 -0.09 -19.07 -0.67
C MET A 18 0.90 -17.91 -0.58
N LEU A 19 0.50 -16.76 -0.05
CA LEU A 19 1.40 -15.60 0.13
C LEU A 19 2.53 -15.91 1.13
N ALA A 20 2.25 -16.63 2.21
CA ALA A 20 3.27 -16.98 3.21
C ALA A 20 4.40 -17.87 2.66
N ARG A 21 4.21 -18.49 1.49
CA ARG A 21 5.19 -19.35 0.82
C ARG A 21 6.20 -18.58 -0.02
N ARG A 22 6.11 -17.25 -0.07
CA ARG A 22 7.11 -16.38 -0.71
C ARG A 22 8.50 -16.62 -0.09
N GLY A 23 9.46 -17.01 -0.92
CA GLY A 23 10.81 -17.39 -0.50
C GLY A 23 11.02 -18.91 -0.31
N GLU A 24 9.95 -19.71 -0.33
CA GLU A 24 10.05 -21.17 -0.37
C GLU A 24 10.57 -21.63 -1.75
N ILE A 25 11.66 -22.40 -1.77
CA ILE A 25 12.20 -22.99 -3.00
C ILE A 25 11.55 -24.35 -3.19
N LEU A 26 10.52 -24.40 -4.03
CA LEU A 26 9.89 -25.65 -4.45
C LEU A 26 10.48 -26.09 -5.80
N ALA A 27 11.24 -27.18 -5.79
CA ALA A 27 11.85 -27.74 -6.99
C ALA A 27 10.79 -28.25 -7.97
N SER A 28 10.99 -27.97 -9.26
CA SER A 28 10.16 -28.50 -10.33
C SER A 28 10.37 -30.00 -10.53
N LEU A 29 9.44 -30.67 -11.19
CA LEU A 29 9.59 -32.06 -11.64
C LEU A 29 10.01 -32.08 -13.12
N ALA A 30 10.41 -33.24 -13.63
CA ALA A 30 10.59 -33.41 -15.06
C ALA A 30 9.24 -33.16 -15.79
N PRO A 31 9.20 -32.50 -16.96
CA PRO A 31 7.96 -32.25 -17.68
C PRO A 31 7.13 -33.50 -17.98
N GLU A 32 7.78 -34.67 -18.06
CA GLU A 32 7.14 -35.97 -18.32
C GLU A 32 6.56 -36.63 -17.05
N ASP A 33 6.88 -36.10 -15.85
CA ASP A 33 6.36 -36.62 -14.59
C ASP A 33 4.85 -36.33 -14.48
N PRO A 34 3.99 -37.34 -14.19
CA PRO A 34 2.56 -37.13 -14.04
C PRO A 34 2.18 -36.07 -12.99
N GLY A 35 3.03 -35.83 -12.00
CA GLY A 35 2.86 -34.82 -10.95
C GLY A 35 3.33 -33.41 -11.34
N PHE A 36 3.93 -33.22 -12.52
CA PHE A 36 4.51 -31.93 -12.94
C PHE A 36 3.51 -30.77 -12.85
N ALA A 37 2.32 -30.93 -13.45
CA ALA A 37 1.32 -29.86 -13.47
C ALA A 37 0.85 -29.46 -12.05
N ALA A 38 0.64 -30.45 -11.17
CA ALA A 38 0.29 -30.20 -9.78
C ALA A 38 1.43 -29.52 -9.01
N ARG A 39 2.68 -29.91 -9.28
CA ARG A 39 3.87 -29.28 -8.70
C ARG A 39 3.98 -27.81 -9.12
N GLU A 40 3.79 -27.51 -10.41
CA GLU A 40 3.87 -26.13 -10.89
C GLU A 40 2.73 -25.27 -10.37
N ALA A 41 1.51 -25.80 -10.27
CA ALA A 41 0.39 -25.12 -9.62
C ALA A 41 0.70 -24.78 -8.16
N GLN A 42 1.35 -25.69 -7.43
CA GLN A 42 1.81 -25.42 -6.06
C GLN A 42 2.83 -24.28 -6.01
N ARG A 43 3.57 -23.95 -7.07
CA ARG A 43 4.54 -22.83 -7.04
C ARG A 43 3.88 -21.45 -7.14
N CYS A 44 2.56 -21.38 -7.39
CA CYS A 44 1.82 -20.13 -7.43
C CYS A 44 1.83 -19.44 -6.06
N LEU A 45 1.96 -18.10 -6.08
CA LEU A 45 2.00 -17.22 -4.90
C LEU A 45 0.85 -16.21 -4.88
N ALA A 46 -0.26 -16.49 -5.60
CA ALA A 46 -1.46 -15.66 -5.67
C ALA A 46 -1.18 -14.17 -5.98
N CYS A 47 -0.28 -13.91 -6.94
CA CYS A 47 0.17 -12.54 -7.27
C CYS A 47 -0.92 -11.66 -7.88
N ASP A 48 -1.98 -12.28 -8.38
CA ASP A 48 -3.19 -11.69 -8.95
C ASP A 48 -4.19 -11.22 -7.87
N SER A 49 -4.05 -11.71 -6.63
CA SER A 49 -4.73 -11.22 -5.43
C SER A 49 -3.92 -10.13 -4.70
N ALA A 50 -2.63 -10.40 -4.47
CA ALA A 50 -1.69 -9.47 -3.85
C ALA A 50 -0.28 -9.72 -4.39
N CYS A 51 0.21 -8.82 -5.25
CA CYS A 51 1.51 -8.96 -5.88
C CYS A 51 2.68 -8.87 -4.89
N LEU A 52 2.64 -7.89 -3.97
CA LEU A 52 3.63 -7.63 -2.90
C LEU A 52 5.08 -7.41 -3.33
N ARG A 53 5.37 -7.36 -4.64
CA ARG A 53 6.75 -7.31 -5.10
C ARG A 53 7.51 -6.08 -4.62
N CYS A 54 6.86 -4.92 -4.54
CA CYS A 54 7.45 -3.69 -4.01
C CYS A 54 7.83 -3.78 -2.52
N VAL A 55 7.11 -4.59 -1.73
CA VAL A 55 7.42 -4.86 -0.32
C VAL A 55 8.65 -5.76 -0.22
N GLU A 56 8.72 -6.80 -1.05
CA GLU A 56 9.81 -7.79 -1.02
C GLU A 56 11.16 -7.25 -1.51
N VAL A 57 11.16 -6.39 -2.52
CA VAL A 57 12.40 -5.91 -3.17
C VAL A 57 12.95 -4.62 -2.56
N CYS A 58 12.19 -3.97 -1.66
CA CYS A 58 12.59 -2.70 -1.07
C CYS A 58 13.70 -2.95 -0.03
N PRO A 59 14.92 -2.44 -0.25
CA PRO A 59 16.04 -2.68 0.68
C PRO A 59 15.81 -2.01 2.05
N ASN A 60 15.06 -0.91 2.08
CA ASN A 60 14.80 -0.14 3.29
C ASN A 60 13.43 -0.46 3.94
N ARG A 61 12.67 -1.41 3.38
CA ARG A 61 11.29 -1.74 3.83
C ARG A 61 10.33 -0.55 3.85
N ALA A 62 10.52 0.42 2.95
CA ALA A 62 9.68 1.61 2.83
C ALA A 62 8.28 1.33 2.26
N ASN A 63 8.08 0.20 1.57
CA ASN A 63 6.75 -0.24 1.14
C ASN A 63 6.24 -1.30 2.11
N MET A 64 5.09 -1.07 2.73
CA MET A 64 4.48 -1.98 3.69
C MET A 64 3.11 -2.43 3.25
N PHE A 65 2.77 -3.66 3.60
CA PHE A 65 1.46 -4.23 3.38
C PHE A 65 0.57 -3.92 4.59
N ILE A 66 -0.54 -3.22 4.35
CA ILE A 66 -1.55 -2.87 5.35
C ILE A 66 -2.81 -3.65 5.00
N GLU A 67 -3.26 -4.54 5.89
CA GLU A 67 -4.53 -5.24 5.70
C GLU A 67 -5.68 -4.24 5.82
N MET A 68 -6.59 -4.24 4.85
CA MET A 68 -7.68 -3.27 4.77
C MET A 68 -8.99 -3.99 4.49
N GLY A 69 -10.09 -3.43 5.01
CA GLY A 69 -11.44 -3.81 4.62
C GLY A 69 -12.05 -2.77 3.68
N SER A 70 -13.38 -2.66 3.76
CA SER A 70 -14.13 -1.52 3.23
C SER A 70 -13.48 -0.19 3.70
N PRO A 71 -13.35 0.84 2.83
CA PRO A 71 -14.01 1.00 1.52
C PRO A 71 -13.23 0.43 0.32
N PHE A 72 -12.12 -0.27 0.52
CA PHE A 72 -11.29 -0.76 -0.58
C PHE A 72 -11.86 -2.03 -1.20
N SER A 73 -11.74 -2.15 -2.53
CA SER A 73 -12.11 -3.37 -3.26
C SER A 73 -11.12 -4.51 -3.04
N GLN A 74 -9.86 -4.17 -2.78
CA GLN A 74 -8.82 -5.12 -2.37
C GLN A 74 -8.71 -5.14 -0.85
N SER A 75 -8.52 -6.33 -0.28
CA SER A 75 -8.41 -6.54 1.17
C SER A 75 -7.08 -6.09 1.79
N ALA A 76 -6.29 -5.30 1.06
CA ALA A 76 -5.06 -4.70 1.54
C ALA A 76 -4.65 -3.52 0.66
N GLN A 77 -3.88 -2.62 1.24
CA GLN A 77 -3.20 -1.53 0.55
C GLN A 77 -1.69 -1.63 0.78
N ILE A 78 -0.93 -1.11 -0.17
CA ILE A 78 0.51 -0.87 0.04
C ILE A 78 0.66 0.57 0.50
N LEU A 79 1.21 0.77 1.68
CA LEU A 79 1.60 2.07 2.22
C LEU A 79 3.10 2.28 1.95
N HIS A 80 3.43 3.40 1.32
CA HIS A 80 4.81 3.88 1.21
C HIS A 80 5.13 4.74 2.44
N VAL A 81 6.30 4.60 3.04
CA VAL A 81 6.77 5.40 4.18
C VAL A 81 7.94 6.24 3.72
N ASP A 82 7.72 7.56 3.63
CA ASP A 82 8.63 8.46 2.93
C ASP A 82 10.03 8.48 3.57
N ARG A 83 10.09 8.67 4.88
CA ARG A 83 11.34 8.68 5.67
C ARG A 83 12.22 7.43 5.54
N LEU A 84 11.67 6.30 5.11
CA LEU A 84 12.44 5.07 4.91
C LEU A 84 12.94 4.93 3.46
N CYS A 85 12.35 5.67 2.52
CA CYS A 85 12.71 5.58 1.12
C CYS A 85 13.99 6.38 0.83
N ASN A 86 14.85 5.81 -0.01
CA ASN A 86 16.05 6.49 -0.54
C ASN A 86 16.01 6.61 -2.06
N GLU A 87 14.83 6.45 -2.65
CA GLU A 87 14.61 6.51 -4.10
C GLU A 87 15.50 5.57 -4.93
N CYS A 88 15.92 4.42 -4.38
CA CYS A 88 16.77 3.46 -5.09
C CYS A 88 16.13 2.85 -6.36
N GLY A 89 14.83 3.04 -6.59
CA GLY A 89 14.13 2.59 -7.80
C GLY A 89 13.78 1.10 -7.86
N ASN A 90 14.22 0.27 -6.89
CA ASN A 90 13.97 -1.18 -6.91
C ASN A 90 12.48 -1.53 -7.05
N CYS A 91 11.61 -0.85 -6.31
CA CYS A 91 10.18 -1.13 -6.36
C CYS A 91 9.55 -0.81 -7.73
N GLY A 92 10.07 0.19 -8.45
CA GLY A 92 9.66 0.50 -9.82
C GLY A 92 10.23 -0.51 -10.82
N PHE A 93 11.52 -0.81 -10.74
CA PHE A 93 12.21 -1.73 -11.65
C PHE A 93 11.60 -3.14 -11.63
N PHE A 94 11.25 -3.66 -10.44
CA PHE A 94 10.65 -4.99 -10.29
C PHE A 94 9.12 -4.98 -10.32
N CYS A 95 8.47 -3.85 -10.61
CA CYS A 95 7.01 -3.80 -10.69
C CYS A 95 6.54 -4.58 -11.93
N PRO A 96 5.71 -5.63 -11.80
CA PRO A 96 5.17 -6.36 -12.95
C PRO A 96 4.05 -5.57 -13.65
N TYR A 97 3.57 -4.48 -13.03
CA TYR A 97 2.59 -3.56 -13.59
C TYR A 97 3.28 -2.27 -14.04
N GLN A 98 2.62 -1.49 -14.90
CA GLN A 98 3.11 -0.16 -15.27
C GLN A 98 2.93 0.81 -14.08
N GLY A 99 3.96 0.98 -13.25
CA GLY A 99 3.95 1.96 -12.17
C GLY A 99 5.22 1.97 -11.33
N GLU A 100 5.38 3.07 -10.60
CA GLU A 100 6.48 3.30 -9.65
C GLU A 100 5.91 3.34 -8.24
N PRO A 101 5.97 2.24 -7.46
CA PRO A 101 5.28 2.14 -6.18
C PRO A 101 5.66 3.23 -5.17
N PHE A 102 6.91 3.71 -5.17
CA PHE A 102 7.35 4.79 -4.29
C PHE A 102 6.67 6.15 -4.58
N ALA A 103 6.11 6.34 -5.78
CA ALA A 103 5.39 7.56 -6.17
C ALA A 103 3.87 7.34 -6.29
N GLY A 104 3.46 6.12 -6.67
CA GLY A 104 2.07 5.80 -6.99
C GLY A 104 1.26 5.19 -5.85
N LYS A 105 1.88 4.83 -4.72
CA LYS A 105 1.18 4.32 -3.53
C LYS A 105 0.94 5.44 -2.51
N PRO A 106 -0.16 5.36 -1.71
CA PRO A 106 -0.36 6.29 -0.61
C PRO A 106 0.87 6.35 0.28
N THR A 107 1.31 7.56 0.58
CA THR A 107 2.54 7.83 1.33
C THR A 107 2.22 8.31 2.75
N LEU A 108 2.87 7.74 3.74
CA LEU A 108 2.95 8.29 5.09
C LEU A 108 4.18 9.21 5.15
N PHE A 109 3.93 10.49 5.45
CA PHE A 109 4.97 11.51 5.63
C PHE A 109 5.18 11.78 7.12
N ASP A 110 6.38 12.22 7.50
CA ASP A 110 6.67 12.54 8.91
C ASP A 110 5.97 13.82 9.35
N ASP A 111 5.90 14.83 8.48
CA ASP A 111 5.27 16.10 8.78
C ASP A 111 4.56 16.75 7.56
N PRO A 112 3.79 17.84 7.77
CA PRO A 112 3.08 18.52 6.69
C PRO A 112 3.99 19.17 5.63
N GLU A 113 5.22 19.54 5.98
CA GLU A 113 6.19 20.12 5.05
C GLU A 113 6.67 19.07 4.03
N ASP A 114 6.95 17.84 4.48
CA ASP A 114 7.27 16.71 3.61
C ASP A 114 6.12 16.39 2.64
N LEU A 115 4.87 16.42 3.12
CA LEU A 115 3.69 16.22 2.28
C LEU A 115 3.59 17.30 1.19
N ASP A 116 3.89 18.56 1.52
CA ASP A 116 3.84 19.69 0.58
C ASP A 116 4.99 19.68 -0.44
N HIS A 117 6.18 19.21 -0.04
CA HIS A 117 7.32 19.05 -0.95
C HIS A 117 7.19 17.84 -1.90
N SER A 118 6.32 16.89 -1.56
CA SER A 118 6.00 15.74 -2.42
C SER A 118 4.77 16.00 -3.31
N LYS A 119 4.68 15.28 -4.43
CA LYS A 119 3.43 15.17 -5.21
C LYS A 119 2.62 13.93 -4.86
N ASN A 120 3.14 13.00 -4.07
CA ASN A 120 2.44 11.76 -3.79
C ASN A 120 1.11 12.03 -3.07
N SER A 121 0.12 11.18 -3.32
CA SER A 121 -1.03 11.08 -2.42
C SER A 121 -0.59 10.45 -1.11
N GLY A 122 -1.25 10.81 -0.02
CA GLY A 122 -0.77 10.40 1.29
C GLY A 122 -1.31 11.24 2.43
N PHE A 123 -0.70 11.07 3.60
CA PHE A 123 -1.08 11.76 4.82
C PHE A 123 0.05 11.80 5.85
N THR A 124 -0.13 12.67 6.85
CA THR A 124 0.71 12.80 8.04
C THR A 124 -0.17 13.28 9.21
N PHE A 125 0.27 12.99 10.44
CA PHE A 125 -0.40 13.43 11.66
C PHE A 125 0.38 14.59 12.28
N SER A 126 -0.34 15.58 12.81
CA SER A 126 0.25 16.62 13.67
C SER A 126 -0.23 16.41 15.10
N PHE A 127 0.69 16.54 16.05
CA PHE A 127 0.46 16.38 17.49
C PHE A 127 0.63 17.71 18.25
N ASP A 128 0.52 18.85 17.55
CA ASP A 128 0.69 20.19 18.13
C ASP A 128 -0.41 20.59 19.13
N GLN A 129 -1.48 19.78 19.23
CA GLN A 129 -2.64 19.99 20.10
C GLN A 129 -2.89 18.74 20.95
N ASP A 130 -3.75 18.85 21.97
CA ASP A 130 -4.13 17.73 22.85
C ASP A 130 -4.64 16.50 22.08
N LEU A 131 -5.25 16.72 20.92
CA LEU A 131 -5.74 15.67 20.02
C LEU A 131 -5.09 15.81 18.64
N PRO A 132 -4.69 14.70 18.00
CA PRO A 132 -3.95 14.75 16.74
C PRO A 132 -4.80 15.25 15.56
N GLY A 133 -4.22 16.14 14.76
CA GLY A 133 -4.74 16.54 13.45
C GLY A 133 -4.25 15.62 12.33
N LEU A 134 -4.92 15.66 11.18
CA LEU A 134 -4.54 14.90 9.98
C LEU A 134 -4.40 15.85 8.79
N TYR A 135 -3.21 15.87 8.19
CA TYR A 135 -2.97 16.47 6.88
C TYR A 135 -2.98 15.37 5.83
N LEU A 136 -3.69 15.56 4.72
CA LEU A 136 -3.79 14.53 3.68
C LEU A 136 -3.99 15.09 2.27
N ARG A 137 -3.54 14.32 1.28
CA ARG A 137 -3.75 14.55 -0.15
C ARG A 137 -4.31 13.28 -0.78
N ALA A 138 -5.52 13.33 -1.33
CA ALA A 138 -6.19 12.14 -1.89
C ALA A 138 -5.54 11.64 -3.20
N ASP A 139 -5.17 12.57 -4.09
CA ASP A 139 -4.70 12.27 -5.44
C ASP A 139 -3.29 12.81 -5.69
N PHE A 140 -2.54 12.16 -6.59
CA PHE A 140 -1.21 12.62 -6.98
C PHE A 140 -1.23 14.05 -7.53
N GLY A 141 -0.43 14.94 -6.94
CA GLY A 141 -0.37 16.37 -7.27
C GLY A 141 -1.64 17.15 -6.91
N GLY A 142 -2.57 16.53 -6.19
CA GLY A 142 -3.80 17.16 -5.71
C GLY A 142 -3.60 18.13 -4.55
N LYS A 143 -4.70 18.73 -4.12
CA LYS A 143 -4.71 19.65 -2.98
C LYS A 143 -4.54 18.90 -1.65
N ALA A 144 -3.77 19.48 -0.73
CA ALA A 144 -3.70 19.03 0.66
C ALA A 144 -4.85 19.61 1.50
N PHE A 145 -5.36 18.82 2.44
CA PHE A 145 -6.44 19.18 3.36
C PHE A 145 -5.97 18.94 4.80
N TYR A 146 -6.41 19.81 5.70
CA TYR A 146 -6.30 19.60 7.14
C TYR A 146 -7.66 19.19 7.69
N LEU A 147 -7.67 18.17 8.54
CA LEU A 147 -8.82 17.71 9.30
C LEU A 147 -8.45 17.66 10.79
N ASP A 148 -9.28 18.26 11.64
CA ASP A 148 -9.15 18.07 13.09
C ASP A 148 -9.50 16.62 13.51
N TYR A 149 -9.17 16.28 14.75
CA TYR A 149 -9.41 14.94 15.30
C TYR A 149 -10.85 14.46 15.12
N SER A 150 -11.84 15.32 15.35
CA SER A 150 -13.25 14.94 15.23
C SER A 150 -13.64 14.64 13.78
N ALA A 151 -13.10 15.43 12.84
CA ALA A 151 -13.36 15.29 11.41
C ALA A 151 -12.72 14.02 10.83
N TRP A 152 -11.44 13.75 11.16
CA TRP A 152 -10.77 12.56 10.62
C TRP A 152 -11.02 11.30 11.42
N ASN A 153 -11.41 11.34 12.70
CA ASN A 153 -11.68 10.14 13.51
C ASN A 153 -13.19 9.80 13.64
N GLY A 154 -14.08 10.71 13.19
CA GLY A 154 -15.55 10.53 13.20
C GLY A 154 -16.13 9.89 11.93
N THR A 155 -17.34 10.27 11.51
CA THR A 155 -17.86 9.87 10.19
C THR A 155 -17.27 10.79 9.13
N ALA A 156 -16.55 10.25 8.14
CA ALA A 156 -15.95 11.08 7.10
C ALA A 156 -17.04 11.75 6.25
N SER A 157 -17.11 13.08 6.28
CA SER A 157 -18.14 13.87 5.59
C SER A 157 -17.83 14.13 4.11
N GLN A 158 -16.60 13.83 3.67
CA GLN A 158 -16.11 14.04 2.30
C GLN A 158 -15.82 12.68 1.65
N PRO A 159 -16.71 12.16 0.79
CA PRO A 159 -16.56 10.85 0.14
C PRO A 159 -15.23 10.68 -0.61
N GLU A 160 -14.72 11.75 -1.21
CA GLU A 160 -13.46 11.78 -1.97
C GLU A 160 -12.22 11.53 -1.09
N LEU A 161 -12.26 11.95 0.19
CA LEU A 161 -11.18 11.73 1.13
C LEU A 161 -11.33 10.40 1.89
N ALA A 162 -12.50 9.76 1.80
CA ALA A 162 -12.86 8.61 2.62
C ALA A 162 -11.87 7.44 2.52
N PRO A 163 -11.33 7.06 1.34
CA PRO A 163 -10.31 6.01 1.28
C PRO A 163 -9.04 6.39 2.04
N MET A 164 -8.52 7.62 1.85
CA MET A 164 -7.30 8.06 2.51
C MET A 164 -7.48 8.18 4.02
N VAL A 165 -8.62 8.72 4.47
CA VAL A 165 -8.99 8.78 5.89
C VAL A 165 -9.14 7.39 6.50
N ALA A 166 -9.72 6.42 5.77
CA ALA A 166 -9.81 5.04 6.23
C ALA A 166 -8.42 4.40 6.43
N LEU A 167 -7.50 4.63 5.48
CA LEU A 167 -6.12 4.16 5.61
C LEU A 167 -5.38 4.84 6.77
N ALA A 168 -5.53 6.17 6.93
CA ALA A 168 -4.94 6.89 8.04
C ALA A 168 -5.43 6.37 9.40
N ARG A 169 -6.74 6.08 9.53
CA ARG A 169 -7.30 5.46 10.75
C ARG A 169 -6.73 4.09 11.03
N GLU A 170 -6.58 3.25 10.01
CA GLU A 170 -5.99 1.92 10.16
C GLU A 170 -4.56 2.04 10.68
N VAL A 171 -3.74 2.89 10.05
CA VAL A 171 -2.36 3.14 10.46
C VAL A 171 -2.30 3.66 11.89
N PHE A 172 -3.12 4.66 12.23
CA PHE A 172 -3.11 5.25 13.58
C PHE A 172 -3.51 4.26 14.67
N ARG A 173 -4.51 3.41 14.43
CA ARG A 173 -5.08 2.51 15.44
C ARG A 173 -4.32 1.19 15.57
N ASN A 174 -3.89 0.62 14.45
CA ASN A 174 -3.38 -0.75 14.40
C ASN A 174 -1.89 -0.83 14.02
N HIS A 175 -1.28 0.29 13.60
CA HIS A 175 0.14 0.39 13.31
C HIS A 175 0.82 1.58 14.02
N PRO A 176 0.67 1.73 15.35
CA PRO A 176 1.17 2.89 16.09
C PRO A 176 2.69 3.09 15.95
N TYR A 177 3.46 2.02 15.78
CA TYR A 177 4.91 2.04 15.54
C TYR A 177 5.31 2.83 14.27
N LEU A 178 4.37 3.17 13.38
CA LEU A 178 4.62 4.00 12.20
C LEU A 178 4.53 5.49 12.48
N VAL A 179 3.80 5.87 13.54
CA VAL A 179 3.46 7.25 13.90
C VAL A 179 3.99 7.64 15.28
N GLU A 180 4.68 6.74 15.98
CA GLU A 180 5.23 6.98 17.32
C GLU A 180 6.27 8.10 17.33
N ASP A 181 7.16 8.13 16.33
CA ASP A 181 8.21 9.15 16.21
C ASP A 181 7.68 10.53 15.80
N MET A 182 6.40 10.63 15.44
CA MET A 182 5.73 11.88 15.06
C MET A 182 5.13 12.63 16.28
N LYS A 183 5.05 11.97 17.44
CA LYS A 183 4.50 12.52 18.69
C LYS A 183 5.54 13.33 19.46
#